data_AF-A0AAU0NMF5-F1
#
_entry.id   AF-A0AAU0NMF5-F1
#
_cell.length_a   1.000
_cell.length_b   1.000
_cell.length_c   1.000
_cell.angle_alpha   90.00
_cell.angle_beta   90.00
_cell.angle_gamma   90.00
#
_symmetry.space_group_name_H-M   'P 1'
#
loop_
_entity.id
_entity.type
_entity.pdbx_description
1 polymer ?
#
loop_
_entity_poly.entity_id
_entity_poly.type
_entity_poly.pdbx_seq_one_letter_code
_entity_poly.pdbx_strand_id
1 'polypeptide(L)'
;MDSVEIVRKELRLIIRELGLLNHNCLNSGLTLAQAHILSYLKQNGSVPFSELVIQLGIDKASLSRILNNLVTKEFIKIEKCNTDKRMKHVSILSLGMEAIINGDCKSNNFINEILDLGYKDLNEDIAKSLREFRILALKNNLIKDNSRIKIEKVSLNHMDDAIRLAAEVFSYEQNIPEKLMPISEELNPIWWCARVGEDIIGIIAGWTENNQWHLGRFAVDKRLRGLSIGKKMLMFSLNEIFNLGTEKVFAEARDITMKILEQFGYETVGKAIDFYGEPVTPIVIKKCDFMNKVKL
;
A
#
# COMPACT_ATOMS: atom_id res chain seq x y z
N MET A 1 11.18 -1.76 35.01
CA MET A 1 11.53 -1.11 33.73
C MET A 1 10.21 -0.84 33.04
N ASP A 2 9.95 0.38 32.61
CA ASP A 2 8.69 0.71 31.92
C ASP A 2 8.65 -0.02 30.55
N SER A 3 7.46 -0.35 30.06
CA SER A 3 7.27 -1.09 28.80
C SER A 3 7.93 -0.36 27.62
N VAL A 4 7.92 0.97 27.62
CA VAL A 4 8.57 1.81 26.61
C VAL A 4 10.10 1.60 26.62
N GLU A 5 10.69 1.53 27.81
CA GLU A 5 12.13 1.30 27.96
C GLU A 5 12.54 -0.09 27.50
N ILE A 6 11.70 -1.09 27.78
CA ILE A 6 11.91 -2.48 27.34
C ILE A 6 11.91 -2.53 25.82
N VAL A 7 10.86 -2.05 25.14
CA VAL A 7 10.77 -2.06 23.68
C VAL A 7 11.96 -1.35 23.04
N ARG A 8 12.33 -0.16 23.53
CA ARG A 8 13.48 0.59 23.02
C ARG A 8 14.80 -0.17 23.20
N LYS A 9 14.98 -0.85 24.33
CA LYS A 9 16.19 -1.63 24.62
C LYS A 9 16.24 -2.86 23.70
N GLU A 10 15.16 -3.63 23.62
CA GLU A 10 15.09 -4.83 22.78
C GLU A 10 15.32 -4.51 21.30
N LEU A 11 14.78 -3.39 20.79
CA LEU A 11 15.07 -2.96 19.41
C LEU A 11 16.56 -2.73 19.15
N ARG A 12 17.31 -2.17 20.10
CA ARG A 12 18.76 -1.98 19.92
C ARG A 12 19.53 -3.29 20.00
N LEU A 13 19.12 -4.19 20.88
CA LEU A 13 19.74 -5.50 21.03
C LEU A 13 19.48 -6.35 19.79
N ILE A 14 18.23 -6.42 19.31
CA ILE A 14 17.90 -7.21 18.11
C ILE A 14 18.59 -6.66 16.86
N ILE A 15 18.72 -5.33 16.71
CA ILE A 15 19.51 -4.72 15.62
C ILE A 15 20.96 -5.21 15.64
N ARG A 16 21.55 -5.37 16.83
CA ARG A 16 22.91 -5.87 17.01
C ARG A 16 23.01 -7.36 16.70
N GLU A 17 22.14 -8.19 17.29
CA GLU A 17 22.19 -9.65 17.12
C GLU A 17 21.88 -10.07 15.68
N LEU A 18 20.98 -9.36 14.99
CA LEU A 18 20.68 -9.59 13.58
C LEU A 18 21.71 -8.99 12.61
N GLY A 19 22.74 -8.31 13.12
CA GLY A 19 23.79 -7.70 12.31
C GLY A 19 23.28 -6.64 11.32
N LEU A 20 22.18 -5.94 11.65
CA LEU A 20 21.50 -5.03 10.71
C LEU A 20 22.33 -3.77 10.36
N LEU A 21 23.34 -3.46 11.18
CA LEU A 21 24.28 -2.35 10.95
C LEU A 21 25.50 -2.78 10.12
N ASN A 22 25.65 -4.07 9.81
CA ASN A 22 26.79 -4.59 9.07
C ASN A 22 26.60 -4.39 7.56
N HIS A 23 27.70 -4.52 6.80
CA HIS A 23 27.66 -4.52 5.33
C HIS A 23 27.05 -5.79 4.71
N ASN A 24 26.58 -6.70 5.55
CA ASN A 24 25.97 -7.98 5.21
C ASN A 24 24.79 -8.22 6.16
N CYS A 25 23.71 -7.44 6.02
CA CYS A 25 22.56 -7.56 6.92
C CYS A 25 21.89 -8.92 6.74
N LEU A 26 21.55 -9.59 7.85
CA LEU A 26 20.89 -10.90 7.83
C LEU A 26 21.59 -11.91 6.90
N ASN A 27 22.92 -11.85 6.78
CA ASN A 27 23.72 -12.70 5.89
C ASN A 27 23.34 -12.66 4.39
N SER A 28 22.66 -11.60 3.92
CA SER A 28 22.15 -11.46 2.55
C SER A 28 23.21 -11.17 1.47
N GLY A 29 24.39 -10.69 1.85
CA GLY A 29 25.38 -10.09 0.95
C GLY A 29 25.10 -8.62 0.59
N LEU A 30 24.08 -8.02 1.21
CA LEU A 30 23.65 -6.64 0.99
C LEU A 30 23.74 -5.85 2.30
N THR A 31 23.95 -4.53 2.20
CA THR A 31 23.63 -3.63 3.32
C THR A 31 22.11 -3.54 3.49
N LEU A 32 21.64 -3.20 4.68
CA LEU A 32 20.20 -3.02 4.95
C LEU A 32 19.55 -2.04 3.95
N ALA A 33 20.20 -0.92 3.67
CA ALA A 33 19.68 0.08 2.74
C ALA A 33 19.64 -0.44 1.28
N GLN A 34 20.62 -1.25 0.86
CA GLN A 34 20.60 -1.87 -0.47
C GLN A 34 19.47 -2.89 -0.59
N ALA A 35 19.28 -3.74 0.44
CA ALA A 35 18.18 -4.70 0.48
C ALA A 35 16.82 -3.99 0.40
N HIS A 36 16.61 -2.92 1.17
CA HIS A 36 15.38 -2.12 1.09
C HIS A 36 15.14 -1.51 -0.29
N ILE A 37 16.16 -0.91 -0.91
CA ILE A 37 16.00 -0.31 -2.25
C ILE A 37 15.68 -1.39 -3.29
N LEU A 38 16.39 -2.52 -3.28
CA LEU A 38 16.17 -3.59 -4.26
C LEU A 38 14.82 -4.29 -4.05
N SER A 39 14.42 -4.56 -2.80
CA SER A 39 13.07 -5.06 -2.48
C SER A 39 11.99 -4.11 -2.98
N TYR A 40 12.16 -2.82 -2.71
CA TYR A 40 11.21 -1.80 -3.12
C TYR A 40 11.09 -1.73 -4.66
N LEU A 41 12.21 -1.76 -5.38
CA LEU A 41 12.22 -1.76 -6.85
C LEU A 41 11.68 -3.07 -7.45
N LYS A 42 11.96 -4.21 -6.83
CA LYS A 42 11.42 -5.53 -7.21
C LYS A 42 9.89 -5.49 -7.15
N GLN A 43 9.32 -4.93 -6.09
CA GLN A 43 7.87 -4.85 -5.91
C GLN A 43 7.21 -3.75 -6.77
N ASN A 44 7.80 -2.55 -6.81
CA ASN A 44 7.16 -1.37 -7.42
C ASN A 44 7.61 -1.07 -8.86
N GLY A 45 8.60 -1.80 -9.38
CA GLY A 45 9.16 -1.57 -10.70
C GLY A 45 9.97 -0.27 -10.80
N SER A 46 9.88 0.39 -11.96
CA SER A 46 10.58 1.65 -12.22
C SER A 46 9.91 2.81 -11.51
N VAL A 47 10.64 3.50 -10.62
CA VAL A 47 10.10 4.58 -9.79
C VAL A 47 10.95 5.85 -9.88
N PRO A 48 10.36 7.04 -9.66
CA PRO A 48 11.13 8.27 -9.55
C PRO A 48 12.08 8.25 -8.35
N PHE A 49 13.24 8.91 -8.47
CA PHE A 49 14.17 9.11 -7.35
C PHE A 49 13.48 9.75 -6.12
N SER A 50 12.57 10.71 -6.34
CA SER A 50 11.83 11.36 -5.27
C SER A 50 10.91 10.42 -4.50
N GLU A 51 10.37 9.39 -5.17
CA GLU A 51 9.54 8.38 -4.53
C GLU A 51 10.39 7.54 -3.56
N LEU A 52 11.59 7.13 -3.95
CA LEU A 52 12.50 6.40 -3.05
C LEU A 52 12.86 7.21 -1.79
N VAL A 53 13.10 8.53 -1.93
CA VAL A 53 13.36 9.42 -0.78
C VAL A 53 12.19 9.39 0.21
N ILE A 54 10.97 9.61 -0.30
CA ILE A 54 9.76 9.69 0.52
C ILE A 54 9.43 8.32 1.13
N GLN A 55 9.47 7.26 0.34
CA GLN A 55 8.94 5.95 0.73
C GLN A 55 9.89 5.21 1.67
N LEU A 56 11.21 5.34 1.48
CA LEU A 56 12.22 4.69 2.32
C LEU A 56 12.70 5.56 3.48
N GLY A 57 12.36 6.86 3.50
CA GLY A 57 12.81 7.79 4.55
C GLY A 57 14.31 8.02 4.57
N ILE A 58 14.98 7.86 3.41
CA ILE A 58 16.43 8.05 3.25
C ILE A 58 16.67 9.47 2.73
N ASP A 59 17.59 10.21 3.35
CA ASP A 59 17.93 11.55 2.88
C ASP A 59 18.52 11.52 1.45
N LYS A 60 18.36 12.62 0.71
CA LYS A 60 18.74 12.72 -0.69
C LYS A 60 20.22 12.42 -0.96
N ALA A 61 21.12 12.85 -0.07
CA ALA A 61 22.56 12.65 -0.25
C ALA A 61 22.94 11.19 -0.03
N SER A 62 22.44 10.58 1.05
CA SER A 62 22.63 9.15 1.34
C SER A 62 22.05 8.28 0.23
N LEU A 63 20.82 8.55 -0.20
CA LEU A 63 20.19 7.78 -1.27
C LEU A 63 21.03 7.87 -2.55
N SER A 64 21.47 9.07 -2.96
CA SER A 64 22.31 9.23 -4.15
C SER A 64 23.60 8.40 -4.06
N ARG A 65 24.26 8.38 -2.90
CA ARG A 65 25.49 7.59 -2.69
C ARG A 65 25.22 6.09 -2.79
N ILE A 66 24.12 5.61 -2.19
CA ILE A 66 23.74 4.19 -2.23
C ILE A 66 23.39 3.77 -3.66
N LEU A 67 22.59 4.57 -4.37
CA LEU A 67 22.22 4.28 -5.76
C LEU A 67 23.45 4.26 -6.68
N ASN A 68 24.40 5.18 -6.53
CA ASN A 68 25.64 5.15 -7.32
C ASN A 68 26.45 3.87 -7.08
N ASN A 69 26.48 3.37 -5.83
CA ASN A 69 27.11 2.08 -5.54
C ASN A 69 26.37 0.91 -6.19
N LEU A 70 25.03 0.92 -6.18
CA LEU A 70 24.20 -0.10 -6.85
C LEU A 70 24.35 -0.06 -8.37
N VAL A 71 24.50 1.13 -8.98
CA VAL A 71 24.80 1.29 -10.41
C VAL A 71 26.17 0.69 -10.75
N THR A 72 27.18 0.94 -9.91
CA THR A 72 28.53 0.38 -10.11
C THR A 72 28.54 -1.15 -10.05
N LYS A 73 27.61 -1.75 -9.28
CA LYS A 73 27.39 -3.21 -9.21
C LYS A 73 26.48 -3.75 -10.34
N GLU A 74 26.01 -2.90 -11.24
CA GLU A 74 25.04 -3.24 -12.30
C GLU A 74 23.71 -3.81 -11.75
N PHE A 75 23.36 -3.47 -10.50
CA PHE A 75 22.12 -3.94 -9.88
C PHE A 75 20.91 -3.09 -10.28
N ILE A 76 21.14 -1.81 -10.59
CA ILE A 76 20.10 -0.88 -11.01
C ILE A 76 20.62 -0.03 -12.17
N LYS A 77 19.68 0.56 -12.90
CA LYS A 77 19.96 1.68 -13.82
C LYS A 77 19.21 2.93 -13.41
N ILE A 78 19.77 4.08 -13.76
CA ILE A 78 19.15 5.39 -13.55
C ILE A 78 19.01 6.07 -14.91
N GLU A 79 17.78 6.30 -15.34
CA GLU A 79 17.46 6.90 -16.64
C GLU A 79 16.78 8.27 -16.44
N LYS A 80 17.06 9.21 -17.34
CA LYS A 80 16.32 10.49 -17.38
C LYS A 80 14.95 10.23 -17.97
N CYS A 81 13.92 10.81 -17.39
CA CYS A 81 12.57 10.70 -17.93
C CYS A 81 12.49 11.39 -19.31
N ASN A 82 11.81 10.75 -20.25
CA ASN A 82 11.66 11.26 -21.62
C ASN A 82 10.79 12.52 -21.68
N THR A 83 9.86 12.69 -20.74
CA THR A 83 8.92 13.83 -20.67
C THR A 83 9.44 14.99 -19.83
N ASP A 84 10.16 14.73 -18.73
CA ASP A 84 10.88 15.75 -17.96
C ASP A 84 12.32 15.29 -17.67
N LYS A 85 13.29 15.82 -18.42
CA LYS A 85 14.72 15.47 -18.28
C LYS A 85 15.30 15.79 -16.89
N ARG A 86 14.58 16.55 -16.05
CA ARG A 86 14.95 16.81 -14.65
C ARG A 86 14.60 15.65 -13.72
N MET A 87 13.68 14.78 -14.12
CA MET A 87 13.29 13.61 -13.35
C MET A 87 14.14 12.40 -13.71
N LYS A 88 14.67 11.74 -12.68
CA LYS A 88 15.44 10.50 -12.80
C LYS A 88 14.57 9.33 -12.33
N HIS A 89 14.44 8.31 -13.16
CA HIS A 89 13.82 7.04 -12.80
C HIS A 89 14.89 6.02 -12.47
N VAL A 90 14.58 5.18 -11.49
CA VAL A 90 15.42 4.10 -11.02
C VAL A 90 14.68 2.80 -11.29
N SER A 91 15.35 1.85 -11.92
CA SER A 91 14.81 0.52 -12.18
C SER A 91 15.83 -0.55 -11.86
N ILE A 92 15.38 -1.68 -11.34
CA ILE A 92 16.21 -2.85 -11.07
C ILE A 92 16.64 -3.53 -12.39
N LEU A 93 17.86 -4.06 -12.42
CA LEU A 93 18.40 -4.87 -13.52
C LEU A 93 18.39 -6.35 -13.13
N SER A 94 18.63 -7.25 -14.09
CA SER A 94 18.62 -8.70 -13.85
C SER A 94 19.58 -9.13 -12.74
N LEU A 95 20.81 -8.57 -12.71
CA LEU A 95 21.78 -8.85 -11.64
C LEU A 95 21.31 -8.34 -10.28
N GLY A 96 20.60 -7.20 -10.24
CA GLY A 96 19.99 -6.70 -9.01
C GLY A 96 18.84 -7.58 -8.52
N MET A 97 18.03 -8.11 -9.44
CA MET A 97 16.95 -9.05 -9.15
C MET A 97 17.50 -10.37 -8.59
N GLU A 98 18.56 -10.92 -9.21
CA GLU A 98 19.24 -12.10 -8.71
C GLU A 98 19.85 -11.85 -7.32
N ALA A 99 20.51 -10.70 -7.13
CA ALA A 99 21.12 -10.34 -5.86
C ALA A 99 20.10 -10.24 -4.72
N ILE A 100 18.93 -9.63 -4.94
CA ILE A 100 17.90 -9.55 -3.90
C ILE A 100 17.23 -10.89 -3.65
N ILE A 101 16.96 -11.70 -4.68
CA ILE A 101 16.39 -13.06 -4.49
C ILE A 101 17.34 -13.94 -3.68
N ASN A 102 18.62 -13.98 -4.03
CA ASN A 102 19.63 -14.74 -3.29
C ASN A 102 19.80 -14.19 -1.87
N GLY A 103 19.78 -12.86 -1.72
CA GLY A 103 19.82 -12.19 -0.43
C GLY A 103 18.64 -12.61 0.47
N ASP A 104 17.42 -12.56 -0.06
CA ASP A 104 16.20 -12.99 0.63
C ASP A 104 16.29 -14.46 1.05
N CYS A 105 16.75 -15.36 0.17
CA CYS A 105 16.94 -16.78 0.51
C CYS A 105 17.92 -16.97 1.68
N LYS A 106 19.06 -16.28 1.66
CA LYS A 106 20.05 -16.36 2.75
C LYS A 106 19.51 -15.78 4.06
N SER A 107 18.79 -14.66 3.99
CA SER A 107 18.15 -14.06 5.15
C SER A 107 17.07 -14.97 5.73
N ASN A 108 16.26 -15.63 4.89
CA ASN A 108 15.28 -16.60 5.35
C ASN A 108 15.95 -17.78 6.06
N ASN A 109 17.05 -18.33 5.52
CA ASN A 109 17.79 -19.39 6.19
C ASN A 109 18.33 -18.95 7.56
N PHE A 110 18.94 -17.76 7.62
CA PHE A 110 19.43 -17.21 8.88
C PHE A 110 18.31 -16.97 9.91
N ILE A 111 17.16 -16.47 9.48
CA ILE A 111 16.00 -16.30 10.37
C ILE A 111 15.43 -17.66 10.81
N ASN A 112 15.36 -18.66 9.91
CA ASN A 112 14.91 -20.01 10.26
C ASN A 112 15.82 -20.65 11.30
N GLU A 113 17.14 -20.53 11.15
CA GLU A 113 18.11 -21.00 12.17
C GLU A 113 17.84 -20.41 13.56
N ILE A 114 17.36 -19.17 13.64
CA ILE A 114 16.98 -18.53 14.91
C ILE A 114 15.62 -19.04 15.41
N LEU A 115 14.62 -19.11 14.53
CA LEU A 115 13.25 -19.52 14.87
C LEU A 115 13.16 -21.01 15.26
N ASP A 116 14.03 -21.85 14.71
CA ASP A 116 14.12 -23.28 15.03
C ASP A 116 14.70 -23.54 16.44
N LEU A 117 15.31 -22.53 17.07
CA LEU A 117 15.70 -22.59 18.48
C LEU A 117 14.51 -22.37 19.44
N GLY A 118 13.39 -21.88 18.92
CA GLY A 118 12.14 -21.68 19.64
C GLY A 118 11.18 -22.87 19.54
N TYR A 119 9.90 -22.61 19.84
CA TYR A 119 8.80 -23.56 19.61
C TYR A 119 7.77 -22.93 18.65
N LYS A 120 6.97 -23.75 17.96
CA LYS A 120 6.12 -23.30 16.85
C LYS A 120 5.19 -22.12 17.22
N ASP A 121 4.51 -22.20 18.36
CA ASP A 121 3.58 -21.15 18.80
C ASP A 121 4.30 -19.80 19.01
N LEU A 122 5.55 -19.84 19.51
CA LEU A 122 6.37 -18.63 19.69
C LEU A 122 6.69 -17.95 18.35
N ASN A 123 6.92 -18.71 17.28
CA ASN A 123 7.26 -18.15 15.97
C ASN A 123 6.10 -17.35 15.38
N GLU A 124 4.87 -17.86 15.54
CA GLU A 124 3.65 -17.16 15.13
C GLU A 124 3.44 -15.89 15.98
N ASP A 125 3.67 -15.97 17.29
CA ASP A 125 3.57 -14.83 18.21
C ASP A 125 4.60 -13.73 17.92
N ILE A 126 5.85 -14.10 17.59
CA ILE A 126 6.90 -13.15 17.20
C ILE A 126 6.50 -12.43 15.91
N ALA A 127 6.10 -13.17 14.88
CA ALA A 127 5.71 -12.59 13.60
C ALA A 127 4.51 -11.63 13.77
N LYS A 128 3.51 -12.03 14.56
CA LYS A 128 2.36 -11.20 14.89
C LYS A 128 2.78 -9.93 15.62
N SER A 129 3.59 -10.05 16.67
CA SER A 129 4.03 -8.92 17.50
C SER A 129 4.85 -7.91 16.68
N LEU A 130 5.77 -8.38 15.83
CA LEU A 130 6.54 -7.53 14.92
C LEU A 130 5.63 -6.83 13.91
N ARG A 131 4.64 -7.53 13.34
CA ARG A 131 3.65 -6.93 12.42
C ARG A 131 2.83 -5.85 13.10
N GLU A 132 2.33 -6.10 14.30
CA GLU A 132 1.54 -5.14 15.07
C GLU A 132 2.37 -3.90 15.43
N PHE A 133 3.59 -4.09 15.93
CA PHE A 133 4.50 -3.00 16.25
C PHE A 133 4.85 -2.16 15.01
N ARG A 134 5.14 -2.81 13.88
CA ARG A 134 5.39 -2.15 12.58
C ARG A 134 4.22 -1.27 12.16
N ILE A 135 2.98 -1.75 12.30
CA ILE A 135 1.78 -1.02 11.90
C ILE A 135 1.51 0.17 12.84
N LEU A 136 1.76 0.03 14.14
CA LEU A 136 1.70 1.14 15.09
C LEU A 136 2.73 2.23 14.75
N ALA A 137 3.96 1.82 14.44
CA ALA A 137 5.01 2.74 14.02
C ALA A 137 4.64 3.46 12.70
N LEU A 138 4.12 2.72 11.72
CA LEU A 138 3.60 3.27 10.47
C LEU A 138 2.49 4.30 10.74
N LYS A 139 1.48 3.94 11.53
CA LYS A 139 0.37 4.83 11.88
C LYS A 139 0.87 6.12 12.53
N ASN A 140 1.75 6.01 13.52
CA ASN A 140 2.36 7.18 14.19
C ASN A 140 3.09 8.10 13.20
N ASN A 141 3.81 7.53 12.23
CA ASN A 141 4.49 8.31 11.20
C ASN A 141 3.50 8.98 10.25
N LEU A 142 2.45 8.27 9.82
CA LEU A 142 1.42 8.81 8.94
C LEU A 142 0.53 9.89 9.58
N ILE A 143 0.36 9.85 10.91
CA ILE A 143 -0.30 10.93 11.66
C ILE A 143 0.50 12.23 11.54
N LYS A 144 1.84 12.14 11.59
CA LYS A 144 2.74 13.30 11.55
C LYS A 144 2.95 13.81 10.13
N ASP A 145 3.11 12.88 9.18
CA ASP A 145 3.30 13.17 7.78
C ASP A 145 2.65 12.10 6.91
N ASN A 146 1.60 12.50 6.19
CA ASN A 146 0.86 11.63 5.29
C ASN A 146 1.32 11.73 3.82
N SER A 147 2.44 12.41 3.55
CA SER A 147 3.05 12.54 2.21
C SER A 147 3.46 11.20 1.60
N ARG A 148 3.72 10.20 2.45
CA ARG A 148 4.05 8.83 2.03
C ARG A 148 2.84 8.06 1.49
N ILE A 149 1.61 8.52 1.73
CA ILE A 149 0.40 7.86 1.21
C ILE A 149 0.27 8.21 -0.27
N LYS A 150 0.55 7.23 -1.12
CA LYS A 150 0.36 7.34 -2.57
C LYS A 150 -0.97 6.73 -2.96
N ILE A 151 -1.75 7.45 -3.78
CA ILE A 151 -2.95 6.89 -4.41
C ILE A 151 -2.65 6.67 -5.88
N GLU A 152 -2.89 5.46 -6.37
CA GLU A 152 -2.60 5.08 -7.76
C GLU A 152 -3.48 3.92 -8.22
N LYS A 153 -3.43 3.60 -9.52
CA LYS A 153 -4.01 2.36 -10.06
C LYS A 153 -3.21 1.17 -9.53
N VAL A 154 -3.89 0.08 -9.18
CA VAL A 154 -3.23 -1.15 -8.72
C VAL A 154 -2.42 -1.73 -9.89
N SER A 155 -1.11 -1.84 -9.72
CA SER A 155 -0.25 -2.55 -10.66
C SER A 155 -0.39 -4.07 -10.50
N LEU A 156 -0.05 -4.83 -11.53
CA LEU A 156 -0.05 -6.30 -11.47
C LEU A 156 0.73 -6.86 -10.26
N ASN A 157 1.89 -6.28 -9.93
CA ASN A 157 2.71 -6.69 -8.79
C ASN A 157 2.01 -6.55 -7.43
N HIS A 158 0.97 -5.72 -7.34
CA HIS A 158 0.23 -5.40 -6.12
C HIS A 158 -1.18 -5.97 -6.11
N MET A 159 -1.59 -6.71 -7.15
CA MET A 159 -2.96 -7.20 -7.28
C MET A 159 -3.29 -8.22 -6.18
N ASP A 160 -2.39 -9.15 -5.89
CA ASP A 160 -2.59 -10.14 -4.82
C ASP A 160 -2.70 -9.48 -3.44
N ASP A 161 -1.93 -8.41 -3.21
CA ASP A 161 -1.97 -7.64 -1.96
C ASP A 161 -3.29 -6.86 -1.82
N ALA A 162 -3.78 -6.30 -2.92
CA ALA A 162 -5.07 -5.62 -2.98
C ALA A 162 -6.24 -6.59 -2.73
N ILE A 163 -6.22 -7.77 -3.37
CA ILE A 163 -7.22 -8.83 -3.16
C ILE A 163 -7.18 -9.33 -1.72
N ARG A 164 -5.98 -9.53 -1.16
CA ARG A 164 -5.83 -9.94 0.24
C ARG A 164 -6.40 -8.91 1.20
N LEU A 165 -6.13 -7.61 1.00
CA LEU A 165 -6.74 -6.57 1.83
C LEU A 165 -8.26 -6.55 1.67
N ALA A 166 -8.76 -6.75 0.46
CA ALA A 166 -10.19 -6.87 0.20
C ALA A 166 -10.79 -8.03 1.02
N ALA A 167 -10.13 -9.19 1.05
CA ALA A 167 -10.60 -10.37 1.77
C ALA A 167 -10.59 -10.12 3.29
N GLU A 168 -9.48 -9.56 3.81
CA GLU A 168 -9.34 -9.14 5.21
C GLU A 168 -10.51 -8.25 5.67
N VAL A 169 -10.94 -7.29 4.84
CA VAL A 169 -11.97 -6.32 5.22
C VAL A 169 -13.40 -6.79 4.92
N PHE A 170 -13.65 -7.40 3.77
CA PHE A 170 -15.01 -7.78 3.39
C PHE A 170 -15.41 -9.13 3.98
N SER A 171 -14.53 -10.13 3.92
CA SER A 171 -14.87 -11.48 4.36
C SER A 171 -14.64 -11.68 5.85
N TYR A 172 -13.46 -11.36 6.37
CA TYR A 172 -13.17 -11.62 7.78
C TYR A 172 -13.76 -10.57 8.74
N GLU A 173 -13.80 -9.30 8.35
CA GLU A 173 -14.37 -8.24 9.20
C GLU A 173 -15.88 -8.08 9.02
N GLN A 174 -16.39 -8.16 7.78
CA GLN A 174 -17.80 -7.89 7.47
C GLN A 174 -18.63 -9.15 7.15
N ASN A 175 -18.05 -10.35 7.23
CA ASN A 175 -18.72 -11.62 6.95
C ASN A 175 -19.36 -11.70 5.55
N ILE A 176 -18.82 -10.97 4.57
CA ILE A 176 -19.26 -11.03 3.17
C ILE A 176 -18.58 -12.23 2.49
N PRO A 177 -19.32 -13.15 1.85
CA PRO A 177 -18.74 -14.30 1.18
C PRO A 177 -17.66 -13.92 0.15
N GLU A 178 -16.48 -14.55 0.22
CA GLU A 178 -15.35 -14.27 -0.68
C GLU A 178 -15.73 -14.35 -2.16
N LYS A 179 -16.66 -15.25 -2.52
CA LYS A 179 -17.19 -15.40 -3.89
C LYS A 179 -17.83 -14.13 -4.46
N LEU A 180 -18.24 -13.19 -3.62
CA LEU A 180 -18.85 -11.93 -4.04
C LEU A 180 -17.82 -10.81 -4.22
N MET A 181 -16.56 -11.03 -3.87
CA MET A 181 -15.54 -10.00 -3.97
C MET A 181 -14.98 -9.78 -5.38
N PRO A 182 -14.70 -10.84 -6.19
CA PRO A 182 -14.25 -10.64 -7.55
C PRO A 182 -15.24 -9.78 -8.33
N ILE A 183 -14.72 -8.90 -9.16
CA ILE A 183 -15.50 -8.20 -10.19
C ILE A 183 -15.20 -8.95 -11.49
N SER A 184 -16.23 -9.31 -12.24
CA SER A 184 -16.05 -9.98 -13.54
C SER A 184 -15.14 -9.15 -14.44
N GLU A 185 -14.16 -9.79 -15.10
CA GLU A 185 -13.27 -9.13 -16.06
C GLU A 185 -14.05 -8.51 -17.23
N GLU A 186 -15.23 -9.07 -17.55
CA GLU A 186 -16.14 -8.55 -18.59
C GLU A 186 -16.64 -7.14 -18.28
N LEU A 187 -16.67 -6.74 -17.00
CA LEU A 187 -17.07 -5.41 -16.55
C LEU A 187 -15.92 -4.38 -16.63
N ASN A 188 -14.75 -4.81 -17.13
CA ASN A 188 -13.53 -4.01 -17.30
C ASN A 188 -13.18 -3.20 -16.03
N PRO A 189 -12.98 -3.86 -14.88
CA PRO A 189 -12.77 -3.17 -13.61
C PRO A 189 -11.45 -2.41 -13.59
N ILE A 190 -11.48 -1.22 -13.02
CA ILE A 190 -10.29 -0.44 -12.66
C ILE A 190 -10.16 -0.48 -11.15
N TRP A 191 -9.03 -1.00 -10.67
CA TRP A 191 -8.67 -1.00 -9.26
C TRP A 191 -7.71 0.12 -8.94
N TRP A 192 -7.99 0.84 -7.86
CA TRP A 192 -7.08 1.82 -7.26
C TRP A 192 -6.74 1.41 -5.83
N CYS A 193 -5.58 1.84 -5.36
CA CYS A 193 -5.14 1.60 -4.01
C CYS A 193 -4.55 2.86 -3.36
N ALA A 194 -4.58 2.85 -2.03
CA ALA A 194 -3.67 3.63 -1.22
C ALA A 194 -2.49 2.74 -0.82
N ARG A 195 -1.27 3.20 -1.09
CA ARG A 195 -0.03 2.48 -0.78
C ARG A 195 0.93 3.33 0.04
N VAL A 196 1.67 2.69 0.96
CA VAL A 196 2.83 3.27 1.64
C VAL A 196 3.95 2.23 1.65
N GLY A 197 5.12 2.59 1.12
CA GLY A 197 6.18 1.60 0.91
C GLY A 197 5.70 0.52 -0.04
N GLU A 198 5.88 -0.74 0.34
CA GLU A 198 5.28 -1.89 -0.33
C GLU A 198 3.86 -2.24 0.14
N ASP A 199 3.34 -1.62 1.22
CA ASP A 199 2.04 -2.00 1.80
C ASP A 199 0.84 -1.38 1.07
N ILE A 200 -0.10 -2.21 0.64
CA ILE A 200 -1.46 -1.77 0.29
C ILE A 200 -2.27 -1.55 1.57
N ILE A 201 -2.70 -0.30 1.80
CA ILE A 201 -3.41 0.13 3.03
C ILE A 201 -4.86 0.56 2.78
N GLY A 202 -5.27 0.57 1.51
CA GLY A 202 -6.64 0.80 1.10
C GLY A 202 -6.84 0.44 -0.36
N ILE A 203 -8.08 0.12 -0.72
CA ILE A 203 -8.50 -0.24 -2.07
C ILE A 203 -9.85 0.38 -2.40
N ILE A 204 -10.08 0.60 -3.69
CA ILE A 204 -11.38 0.95 -4.26
C ILE A 204 -11.40 0.49 -5.71
N ALA A 205 -12.55 0.03 -6.19
CA ALA A 205 -12.71 -0.42 -7.57
C ALA A 205 -13.89 0.29 -8.23
N GLY A 206 -13.74 0.57 -9.52
CA GLY A 206 -14.82 1.05 -10.38
C GLY A 206 -14.97 0.16 -11.60
N TRP A 207 -16.19 -0.03 -12.06
CA TRP A 207 -16.48 -0.89 -13.22
C TRP A 207 -17.67 -0.32 -13.99
N THR A 208 -17.86 -0.81 -15.22
CA THR A 208 -19.01 -0.43 -16.04
C THR A 208 -19.97 -1.60 -16.15
N GLU A 209 -21.23 -1.38 -15.82
CA GLU A 209 -22.32 -2.35 -15.96
C GLU A 209 -23.54 -1.63 -16.56
N ASN A 210 -24.18 -2.20 -17.59
CA ASN A 210 -25.36 -1.60 -18.25
C ASN A 210 -25.17 -0.12 -18.67
N ASN A 211 -23.99 0.23 -19.21
CA ASN A 211 -23.58 1.60 -19.56
C ASN A 211 -23.58 2.60 -18.39
N GLN A 212 -23.46 2.12 -17.16
CA GLN A 212 -23.35 2.93 -15.95
C GLN A 212 -22.04 2.63 -15.24
N TRP A 213 -21.40 3.69 -14.72
CA TRP A 213 -20.22 3.53 -13.87
C TRP A 213 -20.66 3.22 -12.45
N HIS A 214 -20.07 2.18 -11.89
CA HIS A 214 -20.23 1.80 -10.50
C HIS A 214 -18.91 1.99 -9.76
N LEU A 215 -19.00 2.28 -8.46
CA LEU A 215 -17.86 2.42 -7.56
C LEU A 215 -18.13 1.61 -6.28
N GLY A 216 -17.17 0.79 -5.89
CA GLY A 216 -17.31 -0.14 -4.78
C GLY A 216 -15.99 -0.75 -4.37
N ARG A 217 -16.05 -1.92 -3.72
CA ARG A 217 -14.88 -2.59 -3.10
C ARG A 217 -14.01 -1.61 -2.31
N PHE A 218 -14.67 -0.66 -1.65
CA PHE A 218 -14.04 0.40 -0.89
C PHE A 218 -13.67 -0.11 0.50
N ALA A 219 -12.37 -0.28 0.74
CA ALA A 219 -11.86 -0.77 2.01
C ALA A 219 -10.58 -0.02 2.41
N VAL A 220 -10.42 0.19 3.72
CA VAL A 220 -9.20 0.74 4.34
C VAL A 220 -8.84 -0.18 5.49
N ASP A 221 -7.55 -0.51 5.61
CA ASP A 221 -7.04 -1.29 6.74
C ASP A 221 -7.50 -0.66 8.06
N LYS A 222 -8.24 -1.43 8.86
CA LYS A 222 -8.84 -0.96 10.12
C LYS A 222 -7.84 -0.32 11.07
N ARG A 223 -6.60 -0.80 11.06
CA ARG A 223 -5.51 -0.30 11.92
C ARG A 223 -5.08 1.10 11.52
N LEU A 224 -5.26 1.47 10.24
CA LEU A 224 -4.86 2.74 9.63
C LEU A 224 -6.04 3.69 9.34
N ARG A 225 -7.27 3.36 9.77
CA ARG A 225 -8.42 4.28 9.71
C ARG A 225 -8.17 5.55 10.54
N GLY A 226 -8.86 6.63 10.17
CA GLY A 226 -8.71 7.96 10.78
C GLY A 226 -7.63 8.84 10.11
N LEU A 227 -6.91 8.32 9.11
CA LEU A 227 -5.84 9.05 8.39
C LEU A 227 -6.32 9.70 7.08
N SER A 228 -7.63 9.85 6.89
CA SER A 228 -8.25 10.35 5.64
C SER A 228 -7.87 9.58 4.36
N ILE A 229 -7.36 8.35 4.47
CA ILE A 229 -7.02 7.47 3.33
C ILE A 229 -8.23 7.29 2.42
N GLY A 230 -9.38 6.94 3.00
CA GLY A 230 -10.62 6.73 2.25
C GLY A 230 -11.05 7.96 1.45
N LYS A 231 -10.97 9.15 2.05
CA LYS A 231 -11.25 10.43 1.36
C LYS A 231 -10.30 10.65 0.18
N LYS A 232 -9.00 10.43 0.36
CA LYS A 232 -8.00 10.57 -0.73
C LYS A 232 -8.27 9.59 -1.88
N MET A 233 -8.62 8.33 -1.57
CA MET A 233 -8.95 7.32 -2.58
C MET A 233 -10.22 7.66 -3.35
N LEU A 234 -11.30 8.07 -2.65
CA LEU A 234 -12.55 8.49 -3.29
C LEU A 234 -12.34 9.68 -4.23
N MET A 235 -11.62 10.71 -3.75
CA MET A 235 -11.28 11.87 -4.58
C MET A 235 -10.55 11.45 -5.86
N PHE A 236 -9.50 10.64 -5.74
CA PHE A 236 -8.67 10.23 -6.88
C PHE A 236 -9.46 9.38 -7.88
N SER A 237 -10.14 8.34 -7.39
CA SER A 237 -10.90 7.40 -8.23
C SER A 237 -12.08 8.06 -8.93
N LEU A 238 -12.86 8.90 -8.24
CA LEU A 238 -13.95 9.67 -8.85
C LEU A 238 -13.43 10.62 -9.92
N ASN A 239 -12.34 11.34 -9.65
CA ASN A 239 -11.72 12.22 -10.64
C ASN A 239 -11.27 11.44 -11.89
N GLU A 240 -10.61 10.29 -11.71
CA GLU A 240 -10.23 9.42 -12.83
C GLU A 240 -11.47 8.97 -13.63
N ILE A 241 -12.52 8.49 -12.97
CA ILE A 241 -13.75 8.03 -13.62
C ILE A 241 -14.43 9.17 -14.41
N PHE A 242 -14.60 10.35 -13.81
CA PHE A 242 -15.23 11.50 -14.50
C PHE A 242 -14.41 12.03 -15.67
N ASN A 243 -13.09 11.84 -15.66
CA ASN A 243 -12.20 12.17 -16.78
C ASN A 243 -12.33 11.17 -17.94
N LEU A 244 -12.93 9.99 -17.74
CA LEU A 244 -13.31 9.07 -18.80
C LEU A 244 -14.60 9.50 -19.55
N GLY A 245 -15.21 10.62 -19.15
CA GLY A 245 -16.33 11.24 -19.88
C GLY A 245 -17.72 10.86 -19.38
N THR A 246 -17.84 10.15 -18.25
CA THR A 246 -19.15 9.92 -17.61
C THR A 246 -19.63 11.15 -16.82
N GLU A 247 -20.94 11.30 -16.68
CA GLU A 247 -21.57 12.34 -15.87
C GLU A 247 -22.05 11.83 -14.49
N LYS A 248 -22.15 10.51 -14.32
CA LYS A 248 -22.70 9.86 -13.11
C LYS A 248 -21.88 8.64 -12.72
N VAL A 249 -21.75 8.44 -11.41
CA VAL A 249 -21.18 7.24 -10.80
C VAL A 249 -22.14 6.74 -9.72
N PHE A 250 -22.50 5.47 -9.78
CA PHE A 250 -23.39 4.80 -8.83
C PHE A 250 -22.58 4.04 -7.78
N ALA A 251 -23.11 3.94 -6.56
CA ALA A 251 -22.49 3.15 -5.50
C ALA A 251 -23.53 2.70 -4.47
N GLU A 252 -23.30 1.54 -3.86
CA GLU A 252 -23.98 1.11 -2.65
C GLU A 252 -23.06 1.39 -1.45
N ALA A 253 -23.40 2.41 -0.67
CA ALA A 253 -22.53 2.90 0.40
C ALA A 253 -23.12 2.58 1.78
N ARG A 254 -22.27 2.06 2.69
CA ARG A 254 -22.57 2.04 4.13
C ARG A 254 -22.60 3.46 4.69
N ASP A 255 -23.28 3.68 5.81
CA ASP A 255 -23.43 5.00 6.45
C ASP A 255 -22.10 5.72 6.70
N ILE A 256 -21.06 4.99 7.09
CA ILE A 256 -19.71 5.54 7.30
C ILE A 256 -19.13 6.09 5.99
N THR A 257 -19.32 5.35 4.88
CA THR A 257 -18.89 5.77 3.54
C THR A 257 -19.71 6.97 3.06
N MET A 258 -21.02 6.99 3.33
CA MET A 258 -21.88 8.13 3.01
C MET A 258 -21.39 9.42 3.67
N LYS A 259 -20.99 9.38 4.96
CA LYS A 259 -20.41 10.55 5.66
C LYS A 259 -19.15 11.10 4.98
N ILE A 260 -18.34 10.24 4.36
CA ILE A 260 -17.17 10.68 3.59
C ILE A 260 -17.63 11.30 2.27
N LEU A 261 -18.62 10.68 1.61
CA LEU A 261 -19.17 11.12 0.33
C LEU A 261 -19.97 12.43 0.39
N GLU A 262 -20.48 12.85 1.55
CA GLU A 262 -21.11 14.18 1.73
C GLU A 262 -20.21 15.32 1.26
N GLN A 263 -18.90 15.16 1.39
CA GLN A 263 -17.90 16.14 0.96
C GLN A 263 -17.71 16.17 -0.56
N PHE A 264 -18.21 15.17 -1.27
CA PHE A 264 -18.13 15.03 -2.73
C PHE A 264 -19.47 15.26 -3.44
N GLY A 265 -20.57 15.34 -2.68
CA GLY A 265 -21.93 15.47 -3.21
C GLY A 265 -22.47 14.15 -3.75
N TYR A 266 -23.56 13.66 -3.16
CA TYR A 266 -24.29 12.51 -3.66
C TYR A 266 -25.79 12.71 -3.46
N GLU A 267 -26.59 11.99 -4.24
CA GLU A 267 -28.04 11.87 -4.08
C GLU A 267 -28.39 10.41 -3.78
N THR A 268 -29.33 10.19 -2.86
CA THR A 268 -29.88 8.84 -2.63
C THR A 268 -30.87 8.50 -3.74
N VAL A 269 -30.72 7.33 -4.35
CA VAL A 269 -31.58 6.86 -5.46
C VAL A 269 -32.42 5.65 -5.08
N GLY A 270 -32.27 5.15 -3.86
CA GLY A 270 -33.03 4.04 -3.31
C GLY A 270 -33.11 4.10 -1.79
N LYS A 271 -33.88 3.17 -1.21
CA LYS A 271 -33.90 2.96 0.24
C LYS A 271 -32.67 2.16 0.65
N ALA A 272 -32.26 2.30 1.91
CA ALA A 272 -31.27 1.43 2.51
C ALA A 272 -31.75 -0.03 2.48
N ILE A 273 -30.84 -0.94 2.13
CA ILE A 273 -31.08 -2.38 2.05
C ILE A 273 -30.09 -3.07 3.00
N ASP A 274 -30.55 -4.07 3.75
CA ASP A 274 -29.65 -4.87 4.58
C ASP A 274 -28.65 -5.64 3.70
N PHE A 275 -27.37 -5.48 3.99
CA PHE A 275 -26.29 -6.13 3.27
C PHE A 275 -25.30 -6.74 4.25
N TYR A 276 -25.57 -8.00 4.59
CA TYR A 276 -24.80 -8.81 5.54
C TYR A 276 -24.76 -8.18 6.95
N GLY A 277 -25.92 -7.79 7.48
CA GLY A 277 -26.09 -7.30 8.85
C GLY A 277 -25.80 -5.81 9.05
N GLU A 278 -25.38 -5.11 7.99
CA GLU A 278 -25.24 -3.66 7.99
C GLU A 278 -25.86 -3.07 6.71
N PRO A 279 -26.61 -1.97 6.80
CA PRO A 279 -27.29 -1.39 5.65
C PRO A 279 -26.33 -0.77 4.64
N VAL A 280 -26.69 -0.85 3.37
CA VAL A 280 -26.11 -0.07 2.28
C VAL A 280 -27.20 0.75 1.59
N THR A 281 -26.90 2.00 1.27
CA THR A 281 -27.81 2.90 0.57
C THR A 281 -27.33 3.11 -0.87
N PRO A 282 -28.19 2.85 -1.87
CA PRO A 282 -27.90 3.19 -3.26
C PRO A 282 -27.83 4.71 -3.44
N ILE A 283 -26.71 5.19 -3.98
CA ILE A 283 -26.45 6.61 -4.22
C ILE A 283 -25.91 6.85 -5.63
N VAL A 284 -26.04 8.09 -6.08
CA VAL A 284 -25.42 8.59 -7.31
C VAL A 284 -24.60 9.83 -7.02
N ILE A 285 -23.39 9.88 -7.58
CA ILE A 285 -22.48 11.02 -7.53
C ILE A 285 -22.46 11.61 -8.94
N LYS A 286 -22.83 12.90 -9.06
CA LYS A 286 -22.82 13.62 -10.34
C LYS A 286 -21.54 14.41 -10.49
N LYS A 287 -21.02 14.47 -11.72
CA LYS A 287 -19.80 15.22 -12.04
C LYS A 287 -19.88 16.69 -11.65
N CYS A 288 -21.03 17.34 -11.89
CA CYS A 288 -21.23 18.75 -11.53
C CYS A 288 -21.07 18.99 -10.02
N ASP A 289 -21.65 18.12 -9.20
CA ASP A 289 -21.64 18.26 -7.74
C ASP A 289 -20.25 17.99 -7.17
N PHE A 290 -19.59 16.94 -7.68
CA PHE A 290 -18.20 16.64 -7.37
C PHE A 290 -17.28 17.82 -7.73
N MET A 291 -17.34 18.33 -8.95
CA MET A 291 -16.47 19.43 -9.40
C MET A 291 -16.72 20.73 -8.62
N ASN A 292 -17.95 20.99 -8.18
CA ASN A 292 -18.27 22.15 -7.36
C ASN A 292 -17.70 22.02 -5.95
N LYS A 293 -17.75 20.82 -5.35
CA LYS A 293 -17.24 20.57 -4.00
C LYS A 293 -15.73 20.51 -3.92
N VAL A 294 -15.05 20.02 -4.96
CA VAL A 294 -13.58 19.83 -4.99
C VAL A 294 -12.83 21.13 -5.28
N LYS A 295 -13.49 22.13 -5.89
CA LYS A 295 -12.92 23.47 -6.11
C LYS A 295 -12.96 24.38 -4.86
N LEU A 296 -13.65 23.96 -3.80
CA LEU A 296 -13.78 24.66 -2.51
C LEU A 296 -12.80 24.06 -1.49
#